data_AF-A0A377F6E7-F1
#
_entry.id   AF-A0A377F6E7-F1
#
_cell.length_a   1.000
_cell.length_b   1.000
_cell.length_c   1.000
_cell.angle_alpha   90.00
_cell.angle_beta   90.00
_cell.angle_gamma   90.00
#
_symmetry.space_group_name_H-M   'P 1'
#
loop_
_entity.id
_entity.type
_entity.pdbx_description
1 polymer ?
#
loop_
_entity_poly.entity_id
_entity_poly.type
_entity_poly.pdbx_seq_one_letter_code
_entity_poly.pdbx_strand_id
1 'polypeptide(L)'
;MAHADIAPQRKDDPGPLFPWQQLAQQGIGAWPDAQRVNFYLAGRAPHTPVDTASLLELLARYGYDVKPDMTPREQRRVIMAFQMHFRPTLYNGEADAETQAIAEALLEKYGQD
;
A
#
# COMPACT_ATOMS: atom_id res chain seq x y z
N MET A 1 3.69 4.50 -10.58
CA MET A 1 2.57 3.53 -10.61
C MET A 1 3.07 2.26 -11.28
N ALA A 2 2.98 1.13 -10.59
CA ALA A 2 3.31 -0.19 -11.09
C ALA A 2 2.17 -0.74 -11.97
N HIS A 3 2.47 -1.73 -12.81
CA HIS A 3 1.41 -2.51 -13.46
C HIS A 3 0.62 -3.35 -12.44
N ALA A 4 1.26 -3.79 -11.36
CA ALA A 4 0.61 -4.45 -10.23
C ALA A 4 -0.43 -3.55 -9.52
N ASP A 5 -0.23 -2.22 -9.52
CA ASP A 5 -1.20 -1.26 -8.94
C ASP A 5 -2.49 -1.21 -9.77
N ILE A 6 -2.38 -1.37 -11.10
CA ILE A 6 -3.51 -1.33 -12.05
C ILE A 6 -4.25 -2.67 -12.11
N ALA A 7 -3.50 -3.77 -12.06
CA ALA A 7 -4.03 -5.11 -12.26
C ALA A 7 -3.54 -6.08 -11.17
N PRO A 8 -3.86 -5.83 -9.89
CA PRO A 8 -3.32 -6.57 -8.75
C PRO A 8 -3.64 -8.08 -8.81
N GLN A 9 -4.73 -8.45 -9.50
CA GLN A 9 -5.12 -9.85 -9.68
C GLN A 9 -4.31 -10.60 -10.74
N ARG A 10 -3.58 -9.90 -11.61
CA ARG A 10 -2.97 -10.49 -12.82
C ARG A 10 -1.47 -10.24 -12.96
N LYS A 11 -0.93 -9.23 -12.26
CA LYS A 11 0.44 -8.75 -12.47
C LYS A 11 1.15 -8.52 -11.14
N ASP A 12 2.41 -8.94 -11.11
CA ASP A 12 3.33 -8.68 -10.00
C ASP A 12 4.47 -7.72 -10.42
N ASP A 13 4.57 -7.38 -11.72
CA ASP A 13 5.63 -6.52 -12.27
C ASP A 13 5.44 -5.03 -11.88
N PRO A 14 6.51 -4.29 -11.54
CA PRO A 14 7.93 -4.67 -11.62
C PRO A 14 8.49 -5.41 -10.39
N GLY A 15 7.63 -5.79 -9.45
CA GLY A 15 7.99 -6.56 -8.25
C GLY A 15 8.66 -5.74 -7.14
N PRO A 16 8.94 -6.38 -5.99
CA PRO A 16 9.42 -5.71 -4.77
C PRO A 16 10.89 -5.23 -4.86
N LEU A 17 11.64 -5.69 -5.87
CA LEU A 17 13.04 -5.26 -6.08
C LEU A 17 13.15 -3.98 -6.90
N PHE A 18 12.04 -3.47 -7.44
CA PHE A 18 12.05 -2.22 -8.18
C PHE A 18 12.31 -1.05 -7.22
N PRO A 19 13.23 -0.12 -7.53
CA PRO A 19 13.74 0.86 -6.58
C PRO A 19 12.81 2.09 -6.45
N TRP A 20 11.53 1.88 -6.11
CA TRP A 20 10.50 2.91 -6.04
C TRP A 20 10.90 4.11 -5.17
N GLN A 21 11.48 3.86 -3.98
CA GLN A 21 11.94 4.93 -3.09
C GLN A 21 13.06 5.77 -3.72
N GLN A 22 14.01 5.13 -4.43
CA GLN A 22 15.12 5.85 -5.05
C GLN A 22 14.64 6.74 -6.18
N LEU A 23 13.66 6.28 -6.96
CA LEU A 23 13.03 7.09 -8.01
C LEU A 23 12.27 8.27 -7.41
N ALA A 24 11.52 8.05 -6.33
CA ALA A 24 10.79 9.13 -5.66
C ALA A 24 11.73 10.20 -5.07
N GLN A 25 12.90 9.81 -4.56
CA GLN A 25 13.96 10.75 -4.13
C GLN A 25 14.51 11.60 -5.28
N GLN A 26 14.39 11.13 -6.52
CA GLN A 26 14.72 11.87 -7.74
C GLN A 26 13.52 12.65 -8.32
N GLY A 27 12.39 12.70 -7.59
CA GLY A 27 11.17 13.38 -8.02
C GLY A 27 10.30 12.54 -8.97
N ILE A 28 10.53 11.24 -9.09
CA ILE A 28 9.79 10.34 -9.97
C ILE A 28 8.89 9.42 -9.15
N GLY A 29 7.57 9.68 -9.19
CA GLY A 29 6.55 8.85 -8.55
C GLY A 29 6.24 9.25 -7.10
N ALA A 30 5.22 8.61 -6.54
CA ALA A 30 4.75 8.87 -5.19
C ALA A 30 5.54 8.07 -4.15
N TRP A 31 5.80 8.68 -3.00
CA TRP A 31 6.32 8.02 -1.80
C TRP A 31 5.85 8.77 -0.55
N PRO A 32 5.50 8.06 0.55
CA PRO A 32 5.06 8.69 1.79
C PRO A 32 6.20 9.40 2.52
N ASP A 33 5.87 10.45 3.27
CA ASP A 33 6.83 11.07 4.17
C ASP A 33 6.97 10.24 5.45
N ALA A 34 8.20 9.85 5.80
CA ALA A 34 8.46 8.94 6.93
C ALA A 34 7.92 9.46 8.28
N GLN A 35 7.95 10.77 8.50
CA GLN A 35 7.38 11.38 9.71
C GLN A 35 5.86 11.23 9.77
N ARG A 36 5.17 11.28 8.62
CA ARG A 36 3.72 11.08 8.54
C ARG A 36 3.35 9.62 8.74
N VAL A 37 4.13 8.67 8.20
CA VAL A 37 3.95 7.23 8.50
C VAL A 37 4.08 6.98 10.00
N ASN A 38 5.10 7.53 10.65
CA ASN A 38 5.28 7.39 12.11
C ASN A 38 4.13 8.01 12.91
N PHE A 39 3.57 9.12 12.45
CA PHE A 39 2.38 9.73 13.05
C PHE A 39 1.18 8.78 12.98
N TYR A 40 0.88 8.19 11.82
CA TYR A 40 -0.24 7.27 11.62
C TYR A 40 -0.06 5.89 12.27
N LEU A 41 1.19 5.45 12.49
CA LEU A 41 1.47 4.27 13.31
C LEU A 41 0.91 4.44 14.73
N ALA A 42 0.85 5.66 15.26
CA ALA A 42 0.22 5.99 16.55
C ALA A 42 0.73 5.11 17.71
N GLY A 43 2.02 4.77 17.71
CA GLY A 43 2.66 3.93 18.72
C GLY A 43 2.42 2.42 18.60
N ARG A 44 1.66 1.97 17.59
CA ARG A 44 1.49 0.53 17.29
C ARG A 44 2.78 -0.07 16.75
N ALA A 45 3.01 -1.34 17.02
CA ALA A 45 4.10 -2.07 16.38
C ALA A 45 3.81 -2.24 14.88
N PRO A 46 4.82 -2.24 13.99
CA PRO A 46 4.60 -2.29 12.55
C PRO A 46 3.73 -3.45 12.07
N HIS A 47 3.88 -4.62 12.69
CA HIS A 47 3.16 -5.86 12.36
C HIS A 47 1.88 -6.08 13.19
N THR A 48 1.44 -5.08 13.96
CA THR A 48 0.15 -5.18 14.66
C THR A 48 -0.96 -5.40 13.64
N PRO A 49 -1.76 -6.48 13.74
CA PRO A 49 -2.86 -6.73 12.82
C PRO A 49 -3.87 -5.58 12.83
N VAL A 50 -4.42 -5.27 11.66
CA VAL A 50 -5.50 -4.27 11.51
C VAL A 50 -6.69 -4.89 10.79
N ASP A 51 -7.82 -4.19 10.83
CA ASP A 51 -9.00 -4.60 10.08
C ASP A 51 -8.73 -4.55 8.57
N THR A 52 -8.98 -5.66 7.88
CA THR A 52 -8.68 -5.79 6.44
C THR A 52 -9.58 -4.91 5.60
N ALA A 53 -10.88 -4.77 5.96
CA ALA A 53 -11.82 -3.95 5.21
C ALA A 53 -11.43 -2.46 5.28
N SER A 54 -11.01 -1.99 6.46
CA SER A 54 -10.52 -0.63 6.69
C SER A 54 -9.28 -0.31 5.87
N LEU A 55 -8.32 -1.25 5.76
CA LEU A 55 -7.16 -1.07 4.88
C LEU A 55 -7.59 -1.03 3.40
N LEU A 56 -8.44 -1.94 2.96
CA LEU A 56 -8.92 -1.98 1.58
C LEU A 56 -9.66 -0.69 1.16
N GLU A 57 -10.41 -0.06 2.08
CA GLU A 57 -11.04 1.24 1.80
C GLU A 57 -10.00 2.32 1.50
N LEU A 58 -8.90 2.38 2.26
CA LEU A 58 -7.80 3.32 2.01
C LEU A 58 -7.14 3.03 0.65
N LEU A 59 -6.89 1.76 0.35
CA LEU A 59 -6.28 1.37 -0.93
C LEU A 59 -7.20 1.70 -2.11
N ALA A 60 -8.51 1.51 -1.96
CA ALA A 60 -9.50 1.88 -2.97
C ALA A 60 -9.47 3.40 -3.24
N ARG A 61 -9.47 4.21 -2.17
CA ARG A 61 -9.38 5.68 -2.26
C ARG A 61 -8.07 6.15 -2.88
N TYR A 62 -6.98 5.41 -2.69
CA TYR A 62 -5.69 5.73 -3.30
C TYR A 62 -5.64 5.34 -4.79
N GLY A 63 -6.50 4.42 -5.25
CA GLY A 63 -6.67 4.08 -6.66
C GLY A 63 -6.57 2.59 -7.02
N TYR A 64 -6.52 1.67 -6.04
CA TYR A 64 -6.53 0.23 -6.31
C TYR A 64 -7.95 -0.27 -6.65
N ASP A 65 -8.05 -1.25 -7.56
CA ASP A 65 -9.32 -1.92 -7.89
C ASP A 65 -9.78 -2.84 -6.75
N VAL A 66 -10.63 -2.30 -5.86
CA VAL A 66 -11.27 -3.01 -4.75
C VAL A 66 -12.77 -3.14 -5.03
N LYS A 67 -13.29 -4.36 -4.90
CA LYS A 67 -14.70 -4.69 -5.17
C LYS A 67 -15.39 -5.20 -3.90
N PRO A 68 -16.70 -4.94 -3.73
CA PRO A 68 -17.42 -5.28 -2.49
C PRO A 68 -17.49 -6.79 -2.20
N ASP A 69 -17.38 -7.63 -3.21
CA ASP A 69 -17.56 -9.09 -3.15
C ASP A 69 -16.25 -9.88 -3.31
N MET A 70 -15.09 -9.25 -3.08
CA MET A 70 -13.79 -9.90 -3.19
C MET A 70 -13.64 -11.08 -2.22
N THR A 71 -13.19 -12.21 -2.75
CA THR A 71 -12.73 -13.35 -1.96
C THR A 71 -11.51 -12.97 -1.10
N PRO A 72 -11.22 -13.69 0.00
CA PRO A 72 -10.02 -13.44 0.82
C PRO A 72 -8.71 -13.50 0.02
N ARG A 73 -8.66 -14.30 -1.05
CA ARG A 73 -7.50 -14.37 -1.95
C ARG A 73 -7.34 -13.08 -2.76
N GLU A 74 -8.43 -12.54 -3.29
CA GLU A 74 -8.40 -11.30 -4.08
C GLU A 74 -8.04 -10.09 -3.21
N GLN A 75 -8.55 -10.04 -1.97
CA GLN A 75 -8.18 -9.02 -0.97
C GLN A 75 -6.67 -9.03 -0.69
N ARG A 76 -6.10 -10.20 -0.39
CA ARG A 76 -4.66 -10.37 -0.19
C ARG A 76 -3.83 -9.92 -1.38
N ARG A 77 -4.29 -10.18 -2.62
CA ARG A 77 -3.59 -9.74 -3.84
C ARG A 77 -3.51 -8.22 -3.95
N VAL A 78 -4.55 -7.49 -3.56
CA VAL A 78 -4.54 -6.02 -3.53
C VAL A 78 -3.53 -5.50 -2.50
N ILE A 79 -3.58 -6.02 -1.27
CA ILE A 79 -2.67 -5.61 -0.19
C ILE A 79 -1.22 -5.93 -0.57
N MET A 80 -0.97 -7.12 -1.13
CA MET A 80 0.35 -7.54 -1.59
C MET A 80 0.89 -6.62 -2.69
N ALA A 81 0.08 -6.23 -3.67
CA ALA A 81 0.50 -5.29 -4.72
C ALA A 81 0.95 -3.95 -4.11
N PHE A 82 0.18 -3.42 -3.16
CA PHE A 82 0.54 -2.21 -2.43
C PHE A 82 1.84 -2.37 -1.63
N GLN A 83 1.99 -3.48 -0.91
CA GLN A 83 3.19 -3.77 -0.12
C GLN A 83 4.42 -3.92 -1.03
N MET A 84 4.34 -4.60 -2.17
CA MET A 84 5.46 -4.72 -3.10
C MET A 84 5.95 -3.34 -3.58
N HIS A 85 5.05 -2.37 -3.72
CA HIS A 85 5.40 -1.02 -4.13
C HIS A 85 5.96 -0.18 -2.97
N PHE A 86 5.22 -0.07 -1.87
CA PHE A 86 5.49 0.93 -0.82
C PHE A 86 6.10 0.35 0.47
N ARG A 87 6.08 -0.98 0.64
CA ARG A 87 6.62 -1.68 1.81
C ARG A 87 7.24 -3.04 1.44
N PRO A 88 8.27 -3.08 0.59
CA PRO A 88 8.77 -4.31 -0.01
C PRO A 88 9.46 -5.27 0.97
N THR A 89 9.69 -4.86 2.23
CA THR A 89 10.27 -5.70 3.28
C THR A 89 9.33 -6.84 3.70
N LEU A 90 8.02 -6.68 3.57
CA LEU A 90 7.01 -7.71 3.82
C LEU A 90 5.77 -7.47 2.95
N TYR A 91 5.56 -8.38 1.99
CA TYR A 91 4.46 -8.33 1.01
C TYR A 91 3.59 -9.60 1.05
N ASN A 92 3.27 -10.08 2.24
CA ASN A 92 2.46 -11.31 2.40
C ASN A 92 0.96 -11.10 2.14
N GLY A 93 0.51 -9.86 1.89
CA GLY A 93 -0.89 -9.52 1.67
C GLY A 93 -1.72 -9.45 2.94
N GLU A 94 -1.10 -9.55 4.12
CA GLU A 94 -1.78 -9.42 5.40
C GLU A 94 -1.86 -7.95 5.82
N ALA A 95 -3.01 -7.55 6.38
CA ALA A 95 -3.24 -6.18 6.81
C ALA A 95 -2.54 -5.92 8.16
N ASP A 96 -1.55 -5.01 8.16
CA ASP A 96 -0.86 -4.57 9.38
C ASP A 96 -0.77 -3.05 9.51
N ALA A 97 -0.42 -2.60 10.71
CA ALA A 97 -0.42 -1.19 11.09
C ALA A 97 0.52 -0.33 10.23
N GLU A 98 1.68 -0.86 9.82
CA GLU A 98 2.59 -0.13 8.93
C GLU A 98 2.01 0.01 7.53
N THR A 99 1.41 -1.05 6.98
CA THR A 99 0.74 -0.99 5.68
C THR A 99 -0.40 0.04 5.70
N GLN A 100 -1.19 0.08 6.78
CA GLN A 100 -2.23 1.10 6.98
C GLN A 100 -1.65 2.51 7.06
N ALA A 101 -0.63 2.72 7.90
CA ALA A 101 -0.03 4.04 8.09
C ALA A 101 0.62 4.61 6.81
N ILE A 102 1.20 3.74 5.97
CA ILE A 102 1.71 4.12 4.65
C ILE A 102 0.56 4.59 3.74
N ALA A 103 -0.57 3.85 3.72
CA ALA A 103 -1.73 4.24 2.91
C ALA A 103 -2.33 5.58 3.37
N GLU A 104 -2.45 5.80 4.68
CA GLU A 104 -2.91 7.07 5.25
C GLU A 104 -1.99 8.24 4.90
N ALA A 105 -0.67 8.06 5.06
CA ALA A 105 0.33 9.08 4.71
C ALA A 105 0.34 9.40 3.20
N LEU A 106 0.14 8.40 2.35
CA LEU A 106 0.02 8.57 0.90
C LEU A 106 -1.25 9.35 0.53
N LEU A 107 -2.39 8.99 1.13
CA LEU A 107 -3.66 9.71 0.92
C LEU A 107 -3.60 11.15 1.42
N GLU A 108 -2.93 11.42 2.55
CA GLU A 108 -2.74 12.79 3.02
C GLU A 108 -1.95 13.63 2.02
N LYS A 109 -0.90 13.05 1.44
CA LYS A 109 0.04 13.77 0.56
C LYS A 109 -0.46 13.91 -0.88
N TYR A 110 -1.17 12.91 -1.40
CA TYR A 110 -1.55 12.82 -2.82
C TYR A 110 -3.04 12.57 -3.05
N GLY A 111 -3.80 12.23 -2.02
CA GLY A 111 -5.21 11.84 -2.12
C GLY A 111 -6.14 13.03 -2.10
N GLN A 112 -6.03 13.92 -3.10
CA GLN A 112 -7.05 14.91 -3.45
C GLN A 112 -7.00 15.18 -4.96
N ASP A 113 -7.85 14.46 -5.70
CA ASP A 113 -8.58 14.94 -6.88
C ASP A 113 -10.05 14.49 -6.74
#